data_AF-A0A7W3TI85-F1
#
_entry.id   AF-A0A7W3TI85-F1
#
_cell.length_a   1.000
_cell.length_b   1.000
_cell.length_c   1.000
_cell.angle_alpha   90.00
_cell.angle_beta   90.00
_cell.angle_gamma   90.00
#
_symmetry.space_group_name_H-M   'P 1'
#
loop_
_entity.id
_entity.type
_entity.pdbx_description
1 polymer ?
#
loop_
_entity_poly.entity_id
_entity_poly.type
_entity_poly.pdbx_seq_one_letter_code
_entity_poly.pdbx_strand_id
1 'polypeptide(L)'
;DLTSDPFPHGDWGEPAARLDELYRRVEAEALRTVEWYLTDRRWKRGTARALRLGSVLGAAAGLALPLLEAVGVAGAGPWGYPLLLGAVACLACDRWFGLTSGWMRDVATAQAVQRRLEALRYEWATENVREALGPTEGTAGEAAERCLGLLRRFSEDVTELVRAETADWMLEFRGGGSALLTQAGAVIGGGGREEGSAAGRVAAGRFPSVPPGARPSMPRQRPPEGPRL
;
A
#
# COMPACT_ATOMS: atom_id res chain seq x y z
N ASP A 1 -12.81 8.93 -15.69
CA ASP A 1 -13.29 10.29 -15.96
C ASP A 1 -13.20 11.15 -14.72
N LEU A 2 -12.55 12.31 -14.86
CA LEU A 2 -12.40 13.34 -13.83
C LEU A 2 -13.46 14.44 -13.99
N THR A 3 -14.65 14.08 -14.46
CA THR A 3 -15.78 15.01 -14.51
C THR A 3 -16.32 15.15 -13.11
N SER A 4 -15.93 16.23 -12.44
CA SER A 4 -16.68 16.76 -11.31
C SER A 4 -18.10 17.02 -11.80
N ASP A 5 -19.05 16.33 -11.18
CA ASP A 5 -20.47 16.58 -11.38
C ASP A 5 -20.72 18.10 -11.14
N PRO A 6 -21.67 18.79 -11.80
CA PRO A 6 -21.85 20.23 -11.65
C PRO A 6 -22.31 20.57 -10.22
N PHE A 7 -21.66 21.52 -9.55
CA PHE A 7 -22.01 21.94 -8.17
C PHE A 7 -23.48 22.43 -8.15
N PRO A 8 -24.32 21.99 -7.19
CA PRO A 8 -25.74 22.32 -7.21
C PRO A 8 -25.96 23.84 -7.16
N HIS A 9 -26.84 24.34 -8.03
CA HIS A 9 -27.17 25.76 -8.12
C HIS A 9 -28.13 26.17 -7.00
N GLY A 10 -27.60 26.88 -6.00
CA GLY A 10 -28.02 28.25 -5.65
C GLY A 10 -29.40 28.53 -5.06
N ASP A 11 -30.23 27.55 -4.71
CA ASP A 11 -31.46 27.83 -3.93
C ASP A 11 -31.29 27.39 -2.47
N TRP A 12 -30.82 28.35 -1.65
CA TRP A 12 -30.57 28.21 -0.21
C TRP A 12 -31.79 28.56 0.66
N GLY A 13 -32.99 28.66 0.07
CA GLY A 13 -34.23 28.89 0.83
C GLY A 13 -34.50 27.81 1.88
N GLU A 14 -34.03 26.58 1.64
CA GLU A 14 -34.08 25.46 2.58
C GLU A 14 -32.66 24.90 2.83
N PRO A 15 -31.88 25.50 3.76
CA PRO A 15 -30.47 25.18 3.92
C PRO A 15 -30.21 23.74 4.35
N ALA A 16 -31.06 23.15 5.21
CA ALA A 16 -30.90 21.77 5.67
C ALA A 16 -31.01 20.74 4.52
N ALA A 17 -31.99 20.91 3.62
CA ALA A 17 -32.18 20.01 2.47
C ALA A 17 -30.98 20.07 1.52
N ARG A 18 -30.41 21.27 1.31
CA ARG A 18 -29.23 21.46 0.46
C ARG A 18 -27.96 20.88 1.08
N LEU A 19 -27.80 21.01 2.39
CA LEU A 19 -26.71 20.39 3.13
C LEU A 19 -26.75 18.86 3.03
N ASP A 20 -27.93 18.24 3.15
CA ASP A 20 -28.10 16.80 2.96
C ASP A 20 -27.80 16.35 1.52
N GLU A 21 -28.22 17.13 0.52
CA GLU A 21 -27.90 16.88 -0.89
C GLU A 21 -26.39 16.90 -1.15
N LEU A 22 -25.69 17.90 -0.61
CA LEU A 22 -24.23 18.00 -0.68
C LEU A 22 -23.56 16.82 0.03
N TYR A 23 -24.03 16.45 1.22
CA TYR A 23 -23.52 15.29 1.96
C TYR A 23 -23.65 13.99 1.17
N ARG A 24 -24.85 13.66 0.66
CA ARG A 24 -25.08 12.44 -0.12
C ARG A 24 -24.22 12.37 -1.36
N ARG A 25 -23.98 13.52 -1.99
CA ARG A 25 -23.13 13.60 -3.17
C ARG A 25 -21.65 13.35 -2.85
N VAL A 26 -21.14 13.98 -1.80
CA VAL A 26 -19.77 13.76 -1.31
C VAL A 26 -19.59 12.29 -0.90
N GLU A 27 -20.58 11.71 -0.21
CA GLU A 27 -20.60 10.29 0.13
C GLU A 27 -20.57 9.39 -1.12
N ALA A 28 -21.41 9.67 -2.11
CA ALA A 28 -21.45 8.91 -3.37
C ALA A 28 -20.12 9.01 -4.13
N GLU A 29 -19.48 10.18 -4.15
CA GLU A 29 -18.16 10.36 -4.77
C GLU A 29 -17.07 9.55 -4.06
N ALA A 30 -17.07 9.55 -2.72
CA ALA A 30 -16.16 8.74 -1.94
C ALA A 30 -16.37 7.24 -2.18
N LEU A 31 -17.63 6.78 -2.22
CA LEU A 31 -17.95 5.38 -2.51
C LEU A 31 -17.55 4.98 -3.93
N ARG A 32 -17.76 5.84 -4.93
CA ARG A 32 -17.27 5.61 -6.31
C ARG A 32 -15.75 5.51 -6.36
N THR A 33 -15.05 6.34 -5.59
CA THR A 33 -13.58 6.29 -5.48
C THR A 33 -13.12 4.96 -4.90
N VAL A 34 -13.75 4.52 -3.80
CA VAL A 34 -13.49 3.22 -3.19
C VAL A 34 -13.75 2.08 -4.16
N GLU A 35 -14.88 2.10 -4.86
CA GLU A 35 -15.22 1.07 -5.85
C GLU A 35 -14.20 1.07 -6.99
N TRP A 36 -13.77 2.23 -7.48
CA TRP A 36 -12.74 2.35 -8.51
C TRP A 36 -11.42 1.68 -8.09
N TYR A 37 -10.93 1.95 -6.87
CA TYR A 37 -9.75 1.26 -6.33
C TYR A 37 -9.97 -0.26 -6.16
N LEU A 38 -11.21 -0.71 -5.95
CA LEU A 38 -11.51 -2.12 -5.74
C LEU A 38 -11.91 -2.90 -7.01
N THR A 39 -12.35 -2.25 -8.08
CA THR A 39 -12.97 -2.89 -9.27
C THR A 39 -12.00 -3.83 -9.99
N ASP A 40 -10.70 -3.60 -9.93
CA ASP A 40 -9.68 -4.41 -10.64
C ASP A 40 -9.25 -5.68 -9.88
N ARG A 41 -10.03 -6.10 -8.87
CA ARG A 41 -9.64 -7.10 -7.86
C ARG A 41 -9.38 -8.51 -8.37
N ARG A 42 -10.10 -8.94 -9.41
CA ARG A 42 -10.19 -10.39 -9.74
C ARG A 42 -9.09 -10.82 -10.69
N TRP A 43 -8.82 -10.01 -11.70
CA TRP A 43 -7.79 -10.32 -12.68
C TRP A 43 -6.39 -10.12 -12.09
N LYS A 44 -6.11 -8.98 -11.42
CA LYS A 44 -4.83 -8.74 -10.73
C LYS A 44 -4.49 -9.83 -9.69
N ARG A 45 -5.46 -10.20 -8.84
CA ARG A 45 -5.29 -11.24 -7.80
C ARG A 45 -5.13 -12.64 -8.41
N GLY A 46 -5.85 -12.93 -9.48
CA GLY A 46 -5.73 -14.19 -10.22
C GLY A 46 -4.35 -14.32 -10.85
N THR A 47 -3.90 -13.28 -11.56
CA THR A 47 -2.60 -13.24 -12.24
C THR A 47 -1.43 -13.29 -11.25
N ALA A 48 -1.48 -12.53 -10.15
CA ALA A 48 -0.44 -12.58 -9.11
C ALA A 48 -0.32 -13.97 -8.46
N ARG A 49 -1.45 -14.64 -8.21
CA ARG A 49 -1.45 -16.02 -7.68
C ARG A 49 -0.94 -17.04 -8.69
N ALA A 50 -1.35 -16.91 -9.96
CA ALA A 50 -0.86 -17.77 -11.02
C ALA A 50 0.66 -17.63 -11.18
N LEU A 51 1.20 -16.41 -11.13
CA LEU A 51 2.64 -16.15 -11.18
C LEU A 51 3.38 -16.73 -9.96
N ARG A 52 2.83 -16.60 -8.75
CA ARG A 52 3.42 -17.20 -7.54
C ARG A 52 3.38 -18.73 -7.56
N LEU A 53 2.29 -19.33 -8.04
CA LEU A 53 2.22 -20.78 -8.19
C LEU A 53 3.20 -21.24 -9.28
N GLY A 54 3.30 -20.52 -10.39
CA GLY A 54 4.28 -20.77 -11.44
C GLY A 54 5.72 -20.69 -10.94
N SER A 55 6.04 -19.71 -10.08
CA SER A 55 7.38 -19.60 -9.50
C SER A 55 7.71 -20.72 -8.51
N VAL A 56 6.77 -21.08 -7.62
CA VAL A 56 6.98 -22.19 -6.68
C VAL A 56 7.08 -23.53 -7.39
N LEU A 57 6.18 -23.81 -8.33
CA LEU A 57 6.17 -25.07 -9.08
C LEU A 57 7.39 -25.18 -10.00
N GLY A 58 7.76 -24.09 -10.69
CA GLY A 58 8.94 -24.07 -11.54
C GLY A 58 10.24 -24.21 -10.75
N ALA A 59 10.35 -23.58 -9.58
CA ALA A 59 11.51 -23.74 -8.69
C ALA A 59 11.60 -25.17 -8.12
N ALA A 60 10.47 -25.70 -7.63
CA ALA A 60 10.42 -27.05 -7.06
C ALA A 60 10.73 -28.11 -8.12
N ALA A 61 10.11 -28.04 -9.29
CA ALA A 61 10.37 -28.98 -10.38
C ALA A 61 11.79 -28.80 -10.95
N GLY A 62 12.26 -27.56 -11.08
CA GLY A 62 13.59 -27.23 -11.53
C GLY A 62 14.72 -27.79 -10.65
N LEU A 63 14.49 -27.87 -9.33
CA LEU A 63 15.41 -28.50 -8.37
C LEU A 63 15.20 -30.02 -8.23
N ALA A 64 13.97 -30.51 -8.37
CA ALA A 64 13.65 -31.93 -8.19
C ALA A 64 14.05 -32.79 -9.40
N LEU A 65 13.93 -32.27 -10.62
CA LEU A 65 14.26 -33.01 -11.84
C LEU A 65 15.73 -33.47 -11.95
N PRO A 66 16.76 -32.65 -11.64
CA PRO A 66 18.13 -33.13 -11.63
C PRO A 66 18.40 -34.17 -10.52
N LEU A 67 17.65 -34.14 -9.41
CA LEU A 67 17.72 -35.17 -8.37
C LEU A 67 17.08 -36.49 -8.82
N LEU A 68 15.98 -36.44 -9.58
CA LEU A 68 15.34 -37.63 -10.15
C LEU A 68 16.22 -38.32 -11.21
N GLU A 69 16.93 -37.53 -12.02
CA GLU A 69 17.92 -38.05 -12.96
C GLU A 69 19.09 -38.73 -12.24
N ALA A 70 19.55 -38.16 -11.11
CA ALA A 70 20.59 -38.78 -10.28
C ALA A 70 20.17 -40.12 -9.65
N VAL A 71 18.87 -40.38 -9.51
CA VAL A 71 18.31 -41.67 -9.01
C VAL A 71 17.92 -42.61 -10.18
N GLY A 72 18.22 -42.23 -11.43
CA GLY A 72 18.09 -43.09 -12.61
C GLY A 72 16.80 -42.91 -13.43
N VAL A 73 16.01 -41.86 -13.18
CA VAL A 73 14.84 -41.53 -14.02
C VAL A 73 15.29 -40.85 -15.31
N ALA A 74 15.24 -41.59 -16.42
CA ALA A 74 15.68 -41.10 -17.72
C ALA A 74 14.77 -39.99 -18.28
N GLY A 75 15.37 -38.92 -18.81
CA GLY A 75 14.66 -37.84 -19.52
C GLY A 75 14.22 -36.64 -18.67
N ALA A 76 14.55 -36.61 -17.37
CA ALA A 76 14.18 -35.54 -16.45
C ALA A 76 15.10 -34.30 -16.53
N GLY A 77 16.40 -34.48 -16.79
CA GLY A 77 17.42 -33.43 -16.78
C GLY A 77 17.16 -32.19 -17.66
N PRO A 78 16.77 -32.36 -18.95
CA PRO A 78 16.62 -31.24 -19.88
C PRO A 78 15.56 -30.21 -19.46
N TRP A 79 14.61 -30.62 -18.61
CA TRP A 79 13.48 -29.78 -18.19
C TRP A 79 13.76 -28.97 -16.92
N GLY A 80 14.85 -29.26 -16.19
CA GLY A 80 15.18 -28.55 -14.95
C GLY A 80 15.46 -27.07 -15.17
N TYR A 81 16.39 -26.74 -16.08
CA TYR A 81 16.76 -25.36 -16.41
C TYR A 81 15.61 -24.50 -16.96
N PRO A 82 14.78 -24.96 -17.92
CA PRO A 82 13.65 -24.15 -18.40
C PRO A 82 12.57 -23.92 -17.33
N LEU A 83 12.37 -24.85 -16.38
CA LEU A 83 11.44 -24.65 -15.26
C LEU A 83 11.97 -23.64 -14.24
N LEU A 84 13.29 -23.65 -13.96
CA LEU A 84 13.93 -22.60 -13.16
C LEU A 84 13.83 -21.24 -13.84
N LEU A 85 14.10 -21.17 -15.15
CA LEU A 85 14.00 -19.93 -15.92
C LEU A 85 12.54 -19.40 -15.92
N GLY A 86 11.57 -20.29 -16.10
CA GLY A 86 10.15 -19.96 -16.01
C GLY A 86 9.76 -19.42 -14.62
N ALA A 87 10.32 -19.99 -13.55
CA ALA A 87 10.07 -19.51 -12.19
C ALA A 87 10.61 -18.10 -11.95
N VAL A 88 11.84 -17.83 -12.42
CA VAL A 88 12.47 -16.50 -12.35
C VAL A 88 11.68 -15.50 -13.21
N ALA A 89 11.26 -15.89 -14.41
CA ALA A 89 10.43 -15.06 -15.27
C ALA A 89 9.07 -14.72 -14.62
N CYS A 90 8.42 -15.68 -13.96
CA CYS A 90 7.18 -15.43 -13.22
C CYS A 90 7.39 -14.41 -12.09
N LEU A 91 8.52 -14.51 -11.36
CA LEU A 91 8.85 -13.57 -10.28
C LEU A 91 9.16 -12.17 -10.83
N ALA A 92 9.91 -12.10 -11.94
CA ALA A 92 10.22 -10.85 -12.62
C ALA A 92 8.96 -10.17 -13.16
N CYS A 93 8.01 -10.94 -13.71
CA CYS A 93 6.71 -10.41 -14.14
C CYS A 93 5.90 -9.87 -12.95
N ASP A 94 5.74 -10.62 -11.84
CA ASP A 94 5.01 -10.13 -10.66
C ASP A 94 5.61 -8.82 -10.12
N ARG A 95 6.95 -8.72 -10.13
CA ARG A 95 7.71 -7.54 -9.70
C ARG A 95 7.57 -6.36 -10.67
N TRP A 96 7.72 -6.58 -11.97
CA TRP A 96 7.71 -5.54 -12.99
C TRP A 96 6.31 -4.95 -13.16
N PHE A 97 5.30 -5.80 -13.19
CA PHE A 97 3.91 -5.35 -13.29
C PHE A 97 3.37 -4.84 -11.94
N GLY A 98 4.10 -5.05 -10.83
CA GLY A 98 3.69 -4.61 -9.50
C GLY A 98 2.31 -5.13 -9.10
N LEU A 99 1.89 -6.28 -9.62
CA LEU A 99 0.50 -6.76 -9.51
C LEU A 99 0.10 -6.98 -8.05
N THR A 100 1.04 -7.50 -7.26
CA THR A 100 0.83 -7.73 -5.84
C THR A 100 0.92 -6.46 -5.01
N SER A 101 1.92 -5.59 -5.24
CA SER A 101 2.10 -4.34 -4.46
C SER A 101 1.04 -3.29 -4.81
N GLY A 102 0.70 -3.17 -6.09
CA GLY A 102 -0.37 -2.30 -6.59
C GLY A 102 -1.71 -2.67 -5.97
N TRP A 103 -2.11 -3.94 -5.99
CA TRP A 103 -3.38 -4.36 -5.37
C TRP A 103 -3.43 -4.11 -3.86
N MET A 104 -2.34 -4.38 -3.11
CA MET A 104 -2.32 -4.11 -1.67
C MET A 104 -2.40 -2.61 -1.38
N ARG A 105 -1.77 -1.77 -2.22
CA ARG A 105 -1.87 -0.32 -2.13
C ARG A 105 -3.27 0.17 -2.45
N ASP A 106 -3.87 -0.30 -3.54
CA ASP A 106 -5.25 0.03 -3.92
C ASP A 106 -6.23 -0.28 -2.77
N VAL A 107 -6.07 -1.46 -2.13
CA VAL A 107 -6.87 -1.84 -0.97
C VAL A 107 -6.61 -0.95 0.24
N ALA A 108 -5.36 -0.60 0.52
CA ALA A 108 -5.02 0.27 1.65
C ALA A 108 -5.62 1.68 1.47
N THR A 109 -5.56 2.23 0.26
CA THR A 109 -6.17 3.53 -0.08
C THR A 109 -7.70 3.47 0.02
N ALA A 110 -8.32 2.43 -0.52
CA ALA A 110 -9.76 2.21 -0.38
C ALA A 110 -10.19 2.13 1.10
N GLN A 111 -9.44 1.43 1.95
CA GLN A 111 -9.71 1.36 3.40
C GLN A 111 -9.48 2.69 4.11
N ALA A 112 -8.50 3.49 3.67
CA ALA A 112 -8.27 4.82 4.23
C ALA A 112 -9.43 5.77 3.88
N VAL A 113 -9.93 5.74 2.64
CA VAL A 113 -11.14 6.49 2.25
C VAL A 113 -12.36 6.05 3.04
N GLN A 114 -12.60 4.73 3.19
CA GLN A 114 -13.73 4.22 3.97
C GLN A 114 -13.69 4.69 5.44
N ARG A 115 -12.54 4.61 6.10
CA ARG A 115 -12.39 5.07 7.49
C ARG A 115 -12.71 6.57 7.66
N ARG A 116 -12.32 7.40 6.69
CA ARG A 116 -12.63 8.83 6.70
C ARG A 116 -14.10 9.11 6.39
N LEU A 117 -14.71 8.31 5.52
CA LEU A 117 -16.14 8.41 5.25
C LEU A 117 -16.97 8.03 6.49
N GLU A 118 -16.55 7.00 7.22
CA GLU A 118 -17.15 6.65 8.51
C GLU A 118 -17.02 7.81 9.51
N ALA A 119 -15.84 8.43 9.62
CA ALA A 119 -15.66 9.62 10.47
C ALA A 119 -16.62 10.76 10.07
N LEU A 120 -16.71 11.07 8.78
CA LEU A 120 -17.64 12.08 8.26
C LEU A 120 -19.10 11.76 8.63
N ARG A 121 -19.53 10.49 8.47
CA ARG A 121 -20.88 10.04 8.86
C ARG A 121 -21.19 10.30 10.33
N TYR A 122 -20.23 10.02 11.23
CA TYR A 122 -20.41 10.27 12.66
C TYR A 122 -20.40 11.75 13.03
N GLU A 123 -19.49 12.53 12.43
CA GLU A 123 -19.43 13.98 12.64
C GLU A 123 -20.71 14.66 12.14
N TRP A 124 -21.19 14.25 10.96
CA TRP A 124 -22.47 14.70 10.42
C TRP A 124 -23.65 14.36 11.33
N ALA A 125 -23.75 13.10 11.79
CA ALA A 125 -24.82 12.67 12.69
C ALA A 125 -24.79 13.45 14.02
N THR A 126 -23.59 13.76 14.54
CA THR A 126 -23.43 14.56 15.75
C THR A 126 -23.98 15.97 15.56
N GLU A 127 -23.71 16.59 14.42
CA GLU A 127 -24.22 17.95 14.13
C GLU A 127 -25.73 17.96 13.87
N ASN A 128 -26.27 16.95 13.19
CA ASN A 128 -27.73 16.79 13.02
C ASN A 128 -28.45 16.59 14.36
N VAL A 129 -27.86 15.83 15.29
CA VAL A 129 -28.42 15.66 16.64
C VAL A 129 -28.36 16.97 17.44
N ARG A 130 -27.26 17.74 17.31
CA ARG A 130 -27.15 19.07 17.95
C ARG A 130 -28.20 20.04 17.42
N GLU A 131 -28.46 20.03 16.12
CA GLU A 131 -29.52 20.84 15.51
C GLU A 131 -30.92 20.40 15.98
N ALA A 132 -31.19 19.09 15.98
CA ALA A 132 -32.49 18.53 16.36
C ALA A 132 -32.85 18.72 17.85
N LEU A 133 -31.86 18.78 18.75
CA LEU A 133 -32.08 18.95 20.19
C LEU A 133 -32.32 20.40 20.63
N GLY A 134 -32.19 21.37 19.72
CA GLY A 134 -32.46 22.79 20.02
C GLY A 134 -31.40 23.44 20.96
N PRO A 135 -31.40 24.78 21.08
CA PRO A 135 -30.18 25.54 21.28
C PRO A 135 -29.66 25.51 22.72
N THR A 136 -28.42 25.06 22.89
CA THR A 136 -27.52 25.61 23.91
C THR A 136 -26.48 26.56 23.32
N GLU A 137 -26.08 26.44 22.04
CA GLU A 137 -24.96 27.22 21.46
C GLU A 137 -25.03 27.35 19.91
N GLY A 138 -25.93 28.19 19.36
CA GLY A 138 -25.71 28.74 17.99
C GLY A 138 -26.93 28.90 17.08
N THR A 139 -26.79 29.79 16.08
CA THR A 139 -27.81 30.08 15.06
C THR A 139 -27.83 29.01 13.95
N ALA A 140 -28.94 28.86 13.22
CA ALA A 140 -29.04 27.93 12.09
C ALA A 140 -27.96 28.18 11.01
N GLY A 141 -27.49 29.42 10.87
CA GLY A 141 -26.37 29.77 9.98
C GLY A 141 -25.04 29.19 10.45
N GLU A 142 -24.74 29.24 11.75
CA GLU A 142 -23.51 28.67 12.32
C GLU A 142 -23.47 27.15 12.19
N ALA A 143 -24.62 26.47 12.37
CA ALA A 143 -24.72 25.03 12.13
C ALA A 143 -24.45 24.67 10.66
N ALA A 144 -25.00 25.46 9.73
CA ALA A 144 -24.74 25.30 8.30
C ALA A 144 -23.25 25.50 7.95
N GLU A 145 -22.60 26.52 8.51
CA GLU A 145 -21.16 26.76 8.32
C GLU A 145 -20.30 25.60 8.85
N ARG A 146 -20.65 25.05 10.03
CA ARG A 146 -19.98 23.86 10.57
C ARG A 146 -20.12 22.65 9.65
N CYS A 147 -21.34 22.36 9.18
CA CYS A 147 -21.62 21.28 8.23
C CYS A 147 -20.83 21.43 6.92
N LEU A 148 -20.78 22.62 6.33
CA LEU A 148 -19.97 22.90 5.14
C LEU A 148 -18.47 22.71 5.42
N GLY A 149 -18.00 23.09 6.61
CA GLY A 149 -16.63 22.85 7.07
C GLY A 149 -16.27 21.36 7.10
N LEU A 150 -17.17 20.49 7.59
CA LEU A 150 -16.98 19.04 7.61
C LEU A 150 -16.83 18.47 6.19
N LEU A 151 -17.75 18.84 5.29
CA LEU A 151 -17.73 18.38 3.89
C LEU A 151 -16.48 18.83 3.14
N ARG A 152 -16.08 20.09 3.34
CA ARG A 152 -14.86 20.64 2.74
C ARG A 152 -13.62 19.89 3.23
N ARG A 153 -13.47 19.75 4.55
CA ARG A 153 -12.33 19.06 5.15
C ARG A 153 -12.21 17.63 4.66
N PHE A 154 -13.32 16.89 4.61
CA PHE A 154 -13.32 15.53 4.08
C PHE A 154 -12.89 15.48 2.61
N SER A 155 -13.38 16.40 1.78
CA SER A 155 -13.03 16.47 0.36
C SER A 155 -11.54 16.78 0.14
N GLU A 156 -10.99 17.69 0.94
CA GLU A 156 -9.57 18.02 0.97
C GLU A 156 -8.75 16.79 1.41
N ASP A 157 -9.15 16.11 2.50
CA ASP A 157 -8.49 14.91 3.00
C ASP A 157 -8.43 13.80 1.94
N VAL A 158 -9.55 13.51 1.26
CA VAL A 158 -9.60 12.51 0.18
C VAL A 158 -8.70 12.90 -0.98
N THR A 159 -8.71 14.17 -1.39
CA THR A 159 -7.84 14.68 -2.46
C THR A 159 -6.36 14.55 -2.09
N GLU A 160 -5.98 14.87 -0.85
CA GLU A 160 -4.62 14.71 -0.36
C GLU A 160 -4.18 13.24 -0.31
N LEU A 161 -5.07 12.34 0.08
CA LEU A 161 -4.78 10.90 0.10
C LEU A 161 -4.51 10.35 -1.30
N VAL A 162 -5.35 10.71 -2.28
CA VAL A 162 -5.14 10.33 -3.69
C VAL A 162 -3.84 10.93 -4.22
N ARG A 163 -3.53 12.19 -3.88
CA ARG A 163 -2.27 12.84 -4.28
C ARG A 163 -1.05 12.17 -3.65
N ALA A 164 -1.10 11.81 -2.38
CA ALA A 164 -0.02 11.12 -1.68
C ALA A 164 0.23 9.74 -2.28
N GLU A 165 -0.85 8.99 -2.56
CA GLU A 165 -0.77 7.68 -3.22
C GLU A 165 -0.15 7.77 -4.63
N THR A 166 -0.57 8.78 -5.41
CA THR A 166 0.02 9.04 -6.73
C THR A 166 1.52 9.35 -6.63
N ALA A 167 1.94 10.12 -5.63
CA ALA A 167 3.36 10.45 -5.41
C ALA A 167 4.19 9.22 -5.00
N ASP A 168 3.66 8.39 -4.09
CA ASP A 168 4.28 7.13 -3.68
C ASP A 168 4.42 6.17 -4.87
N TRP A 169 3.41 6.11 -5.74
CA TRP A 169 3.45 5.32 -6.97
C TRP A 169 4.58 5.79 -7.91
N MET A 170 4.75 7.09 -8.11
CA MET A 170 5.85 7.64 -8.92
C MET A 170 7.24 7.32 -8.36
N LEU A 171 7.39 7.26 -7.03
CA LEU A 171 8.65 6.90 -6.38
C LEU A 171 8.97 5.41 -6.53
N GLU A 172 7.98 4.54 -6.32
CA GLU A 172 8.18 3.09 -6.51
C GLU A 172 8.51 2.76 -7.97
N PHE A 173 7.85 3.41 -8.94
CA PHE A 173 8.14 3.21 -10.36
C PHE A 173 9.59 3.55 -10.71
N ARG A 174 10.15 4.61 -10.10
CA ARG A 174 11.55 5.01 -10.28
C ARG A 174 12.54 4.08 -9.55
N GLY A 175 12.18 3.57 -8.37
CA GLY A 175 13.05 2.70 -7.57
C GLY A 175 13.03 1.22 -7.95
N GLY A 176 11.93 0.73 -8.55
CA GLY A 176 11.76 -0.68 -8.91
C GLY A 176 12.79 -1.21 -9.92
N GLY A 177 13.26 -0.35 -10.82
CA GLY A 177 14.29 -0.70 -11.81
C GLY A 177 15.69 -0.91 -11.23
N SER A 178 16.05 -0.23 -10.13
CA SER A 178 17.40 -0.28 -9.57
C SER A 178 17.64 -1.48 -8.66
N ALA A 179 16.64 -1.91 -7.89
CA ALA A 179 16.77 -3.03 -6.96
C ALA A 179 16.95 -4.41 -7.64
N LEU A 180 16.50 -4.56 -8.89
CA LEU A 180 16.71 -5.77 -9.69
C LEU A 180 18.17 -5.89 -10.16
N LEU A 181 18.78 -4.78 -10.57
CA LEU A 181 20.17 -4.74 -11.01
C LEU A 181 21.13 -5.09 -9.87
N THR A 182 20.85 -4.62 -8.65
CA THR A 182 21.68 -4.91 -7.47
C THR A 182 21.58 -6.37 -7.02
N GLN A 183 20.38 -6.98 -7.06
CA GLN A 183 20.21 -8.39 -6.69
C GLN A 183 20.66 -9.36 -7.79
N ALA A 184 20.46 -9.03 -9.06
CA ALA A 184 21.00 -9.80 -10.17
C ALA A 184 22.55 -9.75 -10.17
N GLY A 185 23.14 -8.59 -9.85
CA GLY A 185 24.59 -8.46 -9.66
C GLY A 185 25.13 -9.29 -8.50
N ALA A 186 24.39 -9.44 -7.40
CA ALA A 186 24.79 -10.29 -6.27
C ALA A 186 24.71 -11.79 -6.58
N VAL A 187 23.72 -12.23 -7.38
CA VAL A 187 23.57 -13.64 -7.79
C VAL A 187 24.56 -14.01 -8.90
N ILE A 188 24.87 -13.09 -9.82
CA ILE A 188 25.81 -13.32 -10.94
C ILE A 188 27.27 -13.07 -10.52
N GLY A 189 27.51 -12.17 -9.56
CA GLY A 189 28.85 -11.80 -9.09
C GLY A 189 29.46 -12.70 -8.00
N GLY A 190 28.69 -13.65 -7.44
CA GLY A 190 29.15 -14.55 -6.37
C GLY A 190 29.97 -15.77 -6.83
N GLY A 191 30.44 -15.80 -8.08
CA GLY A 191 31.11 -16.95 -8.72
C GLY A 191 32.59 -16.74 -9.04
N GLY A 192 33.28 -15.83 -8.35
CA GLY A 192 34.73 -15.65 -8.46
C GLY A 192 35.47 -16.77 -7.74
N ARG A 193 35.76 -17.86 -8.45
CA ARG A 193 36.60 -18.97 -8.04
C ARG A 193 38.04 -18.51 -7.79
N GLU A 194 38.38 -18.14 -6.56
CA GLU A 194 39.77 -18.04 -6.12
C GLU A 194 40.31 -19.44 -5.80
N GLU A 195 40.94 -20.07 -6.80
CA GLU A 195 41.92 -21.13 -6.55
C GLU A 195 43.29 -20.48 -6.34
N GLY A 196 43.83 -20.57 -5.12
CA GLY A 196 45.24 -20.25 -4.91
C GLY A 196 45.66 -19.94 -3.48
N SER A 197 46.02 -21.00 -2.74
CA SER A 197 47.02 -21.01 -1.66
C SER A 197 46.54 -20.84 -0.21
N ALA A 198 46.63 -21.99 0.47
CA ALA A 198 46.51 -22.28 1.89
C ALA A 198 47.14 -21.27 2.86
N ALA A 199 46.40 -20.93 3.92
CA ALA A 199 46.83 -21.16 5.31
C ALA A 199 45.73 -20.80 6.34
N GLY A 200 45.17 -21.83 6.97
CA GLY A 200 44.76 -21.84 8.38
C GLY A 200 43.64 -20.91 8.86
N ARG A 201 42.46 -21.49 9.11
CA ARG A 201 41.98 -21.84 10.47
C ARG A 201 40.50 -22.25 10.48
N VAL A 202 40.31 -23.50 10.93
CA VAL A 202 39.29 -24.05 11.84
C VAL A 202 37.87 -23.42 11.84
N ALA A 203 36.92 -24.31 11.56
CA ALA A 203 35.47 -24.19 11.72
C ALA A 203 35.00 -23.69 13.10
N ALA A 204 33.89 -22.94 13.13
CA ALA A 204 32.78 -23.12 14.08
C ALA A 204 31.70 -22.05 13.84
N GLY A 205 30.44 -22.47 13.83
CA GLY A 205 29.29 -21.57 13.75
C GLY A 205 29.24 -20.60 14.93
N ARG A 206 28.74 -19.39 14.69
CA ARG A 206 28.22 -18.51 15.73
C ARG A 206 27.41 -17.36 15.13
N PHE A 207 26.26 -17.13 15.75
CA PHE A 207 25.40 -15.96 15.68
C PHE A 207 26.16 -14.64 15.42
N PRO A 208 25.61 -13.69 14.65
CA PRO A 208 26.22 -12.39 14.51
C PRO A 208 26.20 -11.64 15.85
N SER A 209 27.38 -11.49 16.44
CA SER A 209 27.66 -10.64 17.60
C SER A 209 27.56 -9.17 17.22
N VAL A 210 26.75 -8.42 17.96
CA VAL A 210 26.64 -6.96 17.91
C VAL A 210 27.96 -6.32 18.39
N PRO A 211 28.51 -5.30 17.71
CA PRO A 211 29.70 -4.59 18.16
C PRO A 211 29.42 -3.75 19.42
N PRO A 212 30.32 -3.73 20.43
CA PRO A 212 30.13 -2.93 21.64
C PRO A 212 30.54 -1.48 21.36
N GLY A 213 29.58 -0.55 21.32
CA GLY A 213 29.92 0.88 21.30
C GLY A 213 28.86 1.89 20.85
N ALA A 214 27.78 1.47 20.18
CA ALA A 214 26.76 2.42 19.72
C ALA A 214 25.52 2.36 20.63
N ARG A 215 25.52 3.15 21.71
CA ARG A 215 24.27 3.44 22.45
C ARG A 215 23.44 4.44 21.62
N PRO A 216 22.17 4.15 21.31
CA PRO A 216 21.28 5.13 20.71
C PRO A 216 21.00 6.26 21.73
N SER A 217 21.40 7.49 21.41
CA SER A 217 21.03 8.68 22.18
C SER A 217 19.56 8.99 21.94
N MET A 218 18.71 8.69 22.91
CA MET A 218 17.32 9.17 22.94
C MET A 218 17.30 10.70 23.12
N PRO A 219 16.49 11.45 22.35
CA PRO A 219 16.20 12.83 22.66
C PRO A 219 15.45 12.89 24.01
N ARG A 220 16.05 13.53 25.01
CA ARG A 220 15.39 13.75 26.30
C ARG A 220 14.24 14.74 26.10
N GLN A 221 13.01 14.27 26.34
CA GLN A 221 11.85 15.13 26.54
C GLN A 221 12.13 16.06 27.73
N ARG A 222 11.97 17.38 27.57
CA ARG A 222 11.93 18.32 28.69
C ARG A 222 10.54 18.23 29.36
N PRO A 223 10.45 18.20 30.70
CA PRO A 223 9.19 18.34 31.42
C PRO A 223 8.57 19.73 31.22
N PRO A 224 7.24 19.88 31.33
CA PRO A 224 6.56 21.17 31.26
C PRO A 224 6.92 22.05 32.47
N GLU A 225 7.26 23.31 32.23
CA GLU A 225 7.38 24.30 33.29
C GLU A 225 5.97 24.67 33.78
N GLY A 226 5.73 24.44 35.07
CA GLY A 226 4.50 24.85 35.76
C GLY A 226 4.42 26.37 35.96
N PRO A 227 3.23 26.89 36.28
CA PRO A 227 2.94 28.31 36.24
C PRO A 227 3.69 29.08 37.33
N ARG A 228 4.19 30.27 36.99
CA ARG A 228 4.54 31.29 37.99
C ARG A 228 3.66 32.52 37.78
N LEU A 229 2.96 32.80 38.88
CA LEU A 229 2.18 33.97 39.30
C LEU A 229 2.53 35.29 38.62
#